data_AF-C6VXE9-F1
#
_entry.id   AF-C6VXE9-F1
#
_cell.length_a   1.000
_cell.length_b   1.000
_cell.length_c   1.000
_cell.angle_alpha   90.00
_cell.angle_beta   90.00
_cell.angle_gamma   90.00
#
_symmetry.space_group_name_H-M   'P 1'
#
loop_
_entity.id
_entity.type
_entity.pdbx_description
1 polymer ?
#
loop_
_entity_poly.entity_id
_entity_poly.type
_entity_poly.pdbx_seq_one_letter_code
_entity_poly.pdbx_strand_id
1 'polypeptide(L)'
;MKLLLLASLLLPTVTPLDVAPHVGDLPKESASCNPQIRQPTGYLFPQFVQGTVYFRNGTKRPAKLNYHFRHGGVQFVDAQADTLLSRAST
;
A
#
# COMPACT_ATOMS: atom_id res chain seq x y z
N MET A 1 22.69 6.45 -32.44
CA MET A 1 21.74 5.33 -32.41
C MET A 1 20.67 5.69 -31.37
N LYS A 2 19.42 5.92 -31.79
CA LYS A 2 18.31 6.35 -30.92
C LYS A 2 17.48 5.12 -30.52
N LEU A 3 17.38 4.83 -29.23
CA LEU A 3 16.46 3.85 -28.67
C LEU A 3 15.13 4.56 -28.34
N LEU A 4 14.07 4.23 -29.05
CA LEU A 4 12.70 4.62 -28.73
C LEU A 4 12.05 3.45 -27.99
N LEU A 5 11.77 3.64 -26.70
CA LEU A 5 10.93 2.74 -25.92
C LEU A 5 9.47 3.13 -26.13
N LEU A 6 8.74 2.32 -26.90
CA LEU A 6 7.28 2.38 -26.99
C LEU A 6 6.68 1.77 -25.73
N ALA A 7 6.10 2.60 -24.87
CA ALA A 7 5.27 2.15 -23.77
C ALA A 7 3.81 2.06 -24.25
N SER A 8 3.32 0.83 -24.46
CA SER A 8 1.90 0.58 -24.76
C SER A 8 1.11 0.52 -23.45
N LEU A 9 0.31 1.54 -23.18
CA LEU A 9 -0.66 1.57 -22.09
C LEU A 9 -1.90 0.77 -22.51
N LEU A 10 -2.08 -0.45 -22.03
CA LEU A 10 -3.36 -1.17 -22.19
C LEU A 10 -4.35 -0.65 -21.15
N LEU A 11 -5.31 0.18 -21.58
CA LEU A 11 -6.55 0.38 -20.84
C LEU A 11 -7.60 -0.63 -21.32
N PRO A 12 -8.27 -1.39 -20.45
CA PRO A 12 -9.47 -2.11 -20.84
C PRO A 12 -10.66 -1.15 -20.93
N THR A 13 -11.22 -1.04 -22.12
CA THR A 13 -12.52 -0.43 -22.42
C THR A 13 -13.64 -1.25 -21.79
N VAL A 14 -14.42 -0.63 -20.90
CA VAL A 14 -15.70 -1.17 -20.42
C VAL A 14 -16.81 -0.74 -21.38
N THR A 15 -17.48 -1.70 -22.01
CA THR A 15 -18.79 -1.52 -22.66
C THR A 15 -19.89 -1.98 -21.71
N PRO A 16 -21.02 -1.26 -21.58
CA PRO A 16 -22.25 -1.85 -21.08
C PRO A 16 -23.15 -2.19 -22.28
N LEU A 17 -23.54 -3.46 -22.42
CA LEU A 17 -24.70 -3.82 -23.22
C LEU A 17 -25.76 -4.41 -22.31
N ASP A 18 -26.94 -3.81 -22.43
CA ASP A 18 -28.14 -4.00 -21.65
C ASP A 18 -28.93 -5.27 -22.07
N VAL A 19 -29.68 -5.83 -21.10
CA VAL A 19 -30.79 -6.84 -21.17
C VAL A 19 -30.53 -8.20 -21.85
N ALA A 20 -30.30 -9.33 -21.15
CA ALA A 20 -31.24 -10.31 -20.50
C ALA A 20 -32.16 -11.12 -21.47
N PRO A 21 -32.73 -12.32 -21.17
CA PRO A 21 -32.62 -13.18 -19.96
C PRO A 21 -32.54 -14.73 -20.21
N HIS A 22 -32.26 -15.47 -19.10
CA HIS A 22 -32.71 -16.85 -18.79
C HIS A 22 -32.06 -18.07 -19.49
N VAL A 23 -31.42 -18.93 -18.68
CA VAL A 23 -31.79 -20.33 -18.33
C VAL A 23 -30.51 -21.08 -17.90
N GLY A 24 -30.53 -21.71 -16.72
CA GLY A 24 -29.57 -22.77 -16.36
C GLY A 24 -28.81 -22.55 -15.04
N ASP A 25 -29.28 -23.24 -14.01
CA ASP A 25 -28.56 -23.72 -12.81
C ASP A 25 -27.36 -22.90 -12.28
N LEU A 26 -27.63 -22.12 -11.22
CA LEU A 26 -26.61 -21.49 -10.37
C LEU A 26 -25.93 -22.52 -9.46
N PRO A 27 -24.59 -22.62 -9.47
CA PRO A 27 -23.86 -23.32 -8.42
C PRO A 27 -24.07 -22.63 -7.06
N LYS A 28 -24.36 -23.48 -6.09
CA LYS A 28 -24.34 -23.21 -4.65
C LYS A 28 -22.90 -22.86 -4.22
N GLU A 29 -22.60 -21.59 -4.07
CA GLU A 29 -21.56 -21.15 -3.13
C GLU A 29 -21.96 -19.80 -2.53
N SER A 30 -22.63 -19.87 -1.39
CA SER A 30 -22.79 -18.75 -0.47
C SER A 30 -21.42 -18.40 0.11
N ALA A 31 -20.59 -17.70 -0.66
CA ALA A 31 -19.49 -16.93 -0.10
C ALA A 31 -20.10 -15.72 0.61
N SER A 32 -20.51 -15.96 1.86
CA SER A 32 -20.79 -14.92 2.83
C SER A 32 -19.51 -14.09 2.99
N CYS A 33 -19.39 -13.02 2.21
CA CYS A 33 -18.43 -11.96 2.45
C CYS A 33 -18.90 -11.22 3.70
N ASN A 34 -18.67 -11.83 4.86
CA ASN A 34 -18.71 -11.12 6.12
C ASN A 34 -17.62 -10.04 6.00
N PRO A 35 -17.95 -8.74 5.91
CA PRO A 35 -16.92 -7.72 5.93
C PRO A 35 -16.41 -7.72 7.37
N GLN A 36 -15.47 -8.60 7.66
CA GLN A 36 -14.53 -8.39 8.75
C GLN A 36 -13.93 -7.03 8.44
N ILE A 37 -14.44 -6.02 9.14
CA ILE A 37 -13.90 -4.66 9.17
C ILE A 37 -12.43 -4.86 9.53
N ARG A 38 -11.57 -4.92 8.51
CA ARG A 38 -10.13 -5.00 8.69
C ARG A 38 -9.81 -3.72 9.41
N GLN A 39 -9.52 -3.84 10.71
CA GLN A 39 -9.09 -2.68 11.47
C GLN A 39 -7.97 -2.04 10.68
N PRO A 40 -8.03 -0.72 10.41
CA PRO A 40 -6.96 -0.06 9.69
C PRO A 40 -5.69 -0.38 10.48
N THR A 41 -4.79 -1.14 9.87
CA THR A 41 -3.44 -1.34 10.37
C THR A 41 -2.98 0.06 10.78
N GLY A 42 -2.51 0.24 12.01
CA GLY A 42 -2.15 1.57 12.54
C GLY A 42 -1.07 2.32 11.74
N TYR A 43 -0.68 1.74 10.60
CA TYR A 43 0.33 2.15 9.65
C TYR A 43 -0.23 2.32 8.24
N LEU A 44 0.36 3.24 7.49
CA LEU A 44 0.03 3.53 6.09
C LEU A 44 0.28 2.34 5.15
N PHE A 45 1.36 1.59 5.37
CA PHE A 45 1.73 0.43 4.55
C PHE A 45 1.58 -0.88 5.33
N PRO A 46 1.29 -2.01 4.66
CA PRO A 46 1.17 -3.32 5.30
C PRO A 46 2.48 -3.82 5.90
N GLN A 47 3.62 -3.31 5.41
CA GLN A 47 4.96 -3.61 5.90
C GLN A 47 5.80 -2.33 5.88
N PHE A 48 6.84 -2.27 6.71
CA PHE A 48 7.79 -1.17 6.64
C PHE A 48 8.60 -1.25 5.35
N VAL A 49 8.78 -0.10 4.70
CA VAL A 49 9.42 0.02 3.39
C VAL A 49 10.86 0.51 3.56
N GLN A 50 11.79 0.01 2.74
CA GLN A 50 13.18 0.45 2.78
C GLN A 50 13.30 1.94 2.40
N GLY A 51 14.07 2.70 3.18
CA GLY A 51 14.42 4.08 2.86
C GLY A 51 15.64 4.57 3.66
N THR A 52 15.75 5.90 3.77
CA THR A 52 16.87 6.57 4.45
C THR A 52 16.33 7.60 5.46
N VAL A 53 16.82 7.52 6.69
CA VAL A 53 16.53 8.53 7.74
C VAL A 53 17.66 9.55 7.76
N TYR A 54 17.28 10.83 7.78
CA TYR A 54 18.20 11.95 7.94
C TYR A 54 18.11 12.47 9.37
N PHE A 55 19.21 12.45 10.09
CA PHE A 55 19.30 12.92 11.46
C PHE A 55 19.78 14.37 11.51
N ARG A 56 19.41 15.08 12.57
CA ARG A 56 19.79 16.49 12.75
C ARG A 56 21.29 16.73 12.83
N ASN A 57 22.06 15.71 13.23
CA ASN A 57 23.53 15.76 13.24
C ASN A 57 24.15 15.60 11.84
N GLY A 58 23.35 15.64 10.77
CA GLY A 58 23.79 15.50 9.37
C GLY A 58 24.04 14.04 8.95
N THR A 59 23.94 13.08 9.87
CA THR A 59 24.09 11.66 9.51
C THR A 59 22.85 11.15 8.80
N LYS A 60 23.06 10.20 7.88
CA LYS A 60 21.99 9.46 7.22
C LYS A 60 22.20 7.97 7.41
N ARG A 61 21.11 7.22 7.61
CA ARG A 61 21.18 5.76 7.76
C ARG A 61 20.07 5.07 6.97
N PRO A 62 20.36 3.93 6.33
CA PRO A 62 19.31 3.08 5.79
C PRO A 62 18.44 2.55 6.94
N ALA A 63 17.14 2.52 6.74
CA ALA A 63 16.17 2.04 7.71
C ALA A 63 14.91 1.53 7.00
N LYS A 64 14.09 0.76 7.70
CA LYS A 64 12.73 0.45 7.25
C LYS A 64 11.78 1.47 7.86
N LEU A 65 10.88 2.06 7.08
CA LEU A 65 10.05 3.22 7.44
C LEU A 65 8.56 2.90 7.26
N ASN A 66 7.70 3.49 8.10
CA ASN A 66 6.26 3.51 7.88
C ASN A 66 5.61 4.71 8.60
N TYR A 67 4.48 5.20 8.11
CA TYR A 67 3.75 6.28 8.79
C TYR A 67 2.77 5.68 9.79
N HIS A 68 2.87 6.04 11.06
CA HIS A 68 1.99 5.53 12.11
C HIS A 68 0.88 6.55 12.41
N PHE A 69 -0.37 6.21 12.06
CA PHE A 69 -1.52 7.12 12.14
C PHE A 69 -1.81 7.62 13.56
N ARG A 70 -1.80 6.74 14.57
CA ARG A 70 -2.02 7.14 15.98
C ARG A 70 -0.99 8.14 16.51
N HIS A 71 0.26 8.05 16.04
CA HIS A 71 1.34 8.93 16.48
C HIS A 71 1.53 10.14 15.56
N GLY A 72 0.82 10.20 14.43
CA GLY A 72 0.88 11.30 13.48
C GLY A 72 2.25 11.48 12.82
N GLY A 73 3.08 10.44 12.75
CA GLY A 73 4.48 10.58 12.32
C GLY A 73 5.08 9.32 11.73
N VAL A 74 6.25 9.48 11.12
CA VAL A 74 7.02 8.35 10.58
C VAL A 74 7.69 7.62 11.74
N GLN A 75 7.50 6.30 11.77
CA GLN A 75 8.24 5.39 12.61
C GLN A 75 9.21 4.60 11.74
N PHE A 76 10.36 4.23 12.29
CA PHE A 76 11.36 3.48 11.55
C PHE A 76 12.04 2.41 12.40
N VAL A 77 12.46 1.34 11.75
CA VAL A 77 13.27 0.28 12.34
C VAL A 77 14.71 0.49 11.92
N ASP A 78 15.61 0.64 12.90
CA ASP A 78 17.02 0.87 12.65
C ASP A 78 17.80 -0.45 12.37
N ALA A 79 19.12 -0.34 12.26
CA ALA A 79 19.97 -1.49 11.97
C ALA A 79 20.11 -2.46 13.17
N GLN A 80 19.77 -2.00 14.37
CA GLN A 80 19.77 -2.75 15.61
C GLN A 80 18.40 -3.43 15.86
N ALA A 81 17.46 -3.25 14.92
CA ALA A 81 16.07 -3.70 15.01
C ALA A 81 15.23 -2.94 16.07
N ASP A 82 15.70 -1.78 16.51
CA ASP A 82 14.95 -0.90 17.38
C ASP A 82 13.91 -0.10 16.59
N THR A 83 12.72 0.07 17.17
CA THR A 83 11.64 0.86 16.57
C THR A 83 11.64 2.27 17.15
N LEU A 84 11.93 3.26 16.32
CA LEU A 84 12.10 4.66 16.69
C LEU A 84 11.00 5.54 16.06
N LEU A 85 10.44 6.46 16.85
CA LEU A 85 9.47 7.44 16.37
C LEU A 85 10.19 8.72 15.96
N SER A 86 10.06 9.12 14.69
CA SER A 86 10.51 10.44 14.26
C SER A 86 9.44 11.48 14.61
N ARG A 87 9.80 12.46 15.42
CA ARG A 87 8.98 13.66 15.60
C ARG A 87 9.44 14.70 14.58
N ALA A 88 8.52 15.15 13.74
CA ALA A 88 8.73 16.37 12.98
C ALA A 88 8.91 17.53 13.97
N SER A 89 9.96 18.31 13.79
CA SER A 89 10.11 19.58 14.49
C SER A 89 9.36 20.63 13.71
N THR A 90 8.26 21.09 14.30
CA THR A 90 7.63 22.36 13.96
C THR A 90 8.51 23.53 14.37
#